data_AF-A0A965IFL8-F1
#
_entry.id   AF-A0A965IFL8-F1
#
_cell.length_a   1.000
_cell.length_b   1.000
_cell.length_c   1.000
_cell.angle_alpha   90.00
_cell.angle_beta   90.00
_cell.angle_gamma   90.00
#
_symmetry.space_group_name_H-M   'P 1'
#
loop_
_entity.id
_entity.type
_entity.pdbx_description
1 polymer ?
#
loop_
_entity_poly.entity_id
_entity_poly.type
_entity_poly.pdbx_seq_one_letter_code
_entity_poly.pdbx_strand_id
1 'polypeptide(L)' 'MVRRVSGRVTNYKDAQMALRWTAAGFIEAEKSFKKLCGYADLKILINRLRHATQQLKKAA' A
#
# COMPACT_ATOMS: atom_id res chain seq x y z
N MET A 1 5.47 -8.27 10.08
CA MET A 1 4.06 -8.71 10.25
C MET A 1 3.86 -10.15 9.82
N VAL A 2 4.19 -10.53 8.57
CA VAL A 2 4.07 -11.93 8.11
C VAL A 2 4.75 -12.93 9.06
N ARG A 3 6.00 -12.69 9.47
CA ARG A 3 6.72 -13.54 10.45
C ARG A 3 6.00 -13.71 11.80
N ARG A 4 5.23 -12.72 12.25
CA ARG A 4 4.46 -12.81 13.51
C ARG A 4 3.24 -13.71 13.33
N VAL A 5 2.57 -13.60 12.19
CA VAL A 5 1.35 -14.35 11.88
C VAL A 5 1.70 -15.80 11.51
N SER A 6 2.76 -16.03 10.75
CA SER A 6 3.18 -17.36 10.30
C SER A 6 4.21 -18.04 11.19
N GLY A 7 4.71 -17.38 12.25
CA GLY A 7 5.85 -17.86 13.05
C GLY A 7 5.62 -19.15 13.84
N ARG A 8 4.36 -19.59 14.00
CA ARG A 8 4.00 -20.87 14.63
C ARG A 8 3.76 -21.99 13.62
N VAL A 9 3.81 -21.69 12.32
CA VAL A 9 3.60 -22.68 11.27
C VAL A 9 4.90 -23.44 11.06
N THR A 10 4.95 -24.66 11.55
CA THR A 10 6.13 -25.53 11.46
C THR A 10 6.05 -26.53 10.30
N ASN A 11 4.86 -26.76 9.76
CA ASN A 11 4.63 -27.69 8.65
C ASN A 11 3.85 -27.01 7.52
N TYR A 12 4.57 -26.62 6.47
CA TYR A 12 3.99 -26.12 5.23
C TYR A 12 3.78 -27.29 4.26
N LYS A 13 2.51 -27.52 3.90
CA LYS A 13 2.13 -28.64 3.03
C LYS A 13 2.39 -28.37 1.56
N ASP A 14 2.24 -27.12 1.14
CA ASP A 14 2.40 -26.69 -0.24
C ASP A 14 2.71 -25.18 -0.32
N ALA A 15 3.05 -24.71 -1.52
CA ALA A 15 3.31 -23.30 -1.78
C ALA A 15 2.06 -22.42 -1.58
N GLN A 16 0.86 -22.95 -1.80
CA GLN A 16 -0.39 -22.22 -1.64
C GLN A 16 -0.65 -21.88 -0.16
N MET A 17 -0.28 -22.76 0.75
CA MET A 17 -0.34 -22.55 2.19
C MET A 17 0.59 -21.41 2.61
N ALA A 18 1.80 -21.32 2.04
CA ALA A 18 2.71 -20.21 2.28
C ALA A 18 2.12 -18.87 1.78
N LEU A 19 1.48 -18.87 0.62
CA LEU A 19 0.79 -17.69 0.08
C LEU A 19 -0.38 -17.24 0.97
N ARG A 20 -1.18 -18.18 1.50
CA ARG A 20 -2.28 -17.87 2.43
C ARG A 20 -1.78 -17.22 3.72
N TRP A 21 -0.72 -17.76 4.32
CA TRP A 21 -0.12 -17.16 5.52
C TRP A 21 0.52 -15.81 5.25
N THR A 22 1.07 -15.62 4.05
CA THR A 22 1.58 -14.33 3.59
C THR A 22 0.45 -13.31 3.45
N ALA A 23 -0.65 -13.68 2.79
CA ALA A 23 -1.85 -12.85 2.66
C ALA A 23 -2.45 -12.51 4.04
N ALA A 24 -2.56 -13.48 4.95
CA ALA A 24 -3.01 -13.24 6.32
C ALA A 24 -2.10 -12.24 7.06
N GLY A 25 -0.79 -12.30 6.84
CA GLY A 25 0.17 -11.34 7.37
C GLY A 25 0.01 -9.92 6.82
N PHE A 26 -0.43 -9.78 5.57
CA PHE A 26 -0.75 -8.48 4.98
C PHE A 26 -2.06 -7.91 5.51
N ILE A 27 -3.10 -8.74 5.68
CA ILE A 27 -4.38 -8.33 6.26
C ILE A 27 -4.18 -7.83 7.70
N GLU A 28 -3.33 -8.50 8.48
CA GLU A 28 -3.00 -8.06 9.84
C GLU A 28 -2.21 -6.75 9.83
N ALA A 29 -1.33 -6.55 8.84
CA ALA A 29 -0.60 -5.29 8.67
C ALA A 29 -1.55 -4.13 8.31
N GLU A 30 -2.58 -4.40 7.50
CA GLU A 30 -3.57 -3.39 7.06
C GLU A 30 -4.24 -2.68 8.24
N LYS A 31 -4.53 -3.41 9.33
CA LYS A 31 -5.13 -2.84 10.55
C LYS A 31 -4.28 -1.74 11.19
N SER A 32 -2.96 -1.77 10.98
CA SER A 32 -2.03 -0.77 11.51
C SER A 32 -1.88 0.45 10.60
N PHE A 33 -2.37 0.38 9.36
CA PHE A 33 -2.28 1.49 8.42
C PHE A 33 -3.31 2.56 8.77
N LYS A 34 -2.84 3.80 8.84
CA LYS A 34 -3.71 4.97 8.98
C LYS A 34 -4.05 5.48 7.58
N LYS A 35 -5.33 5.81 7.35
CA LYS A 35 -5.70 6.58 6.16
C LYS A 35 -4.99 7.93 6.22
N LEU A 36 -4.39 8.37 5.11
CA LEU A 36 -3.84 9.72 5.02
C LEU A 36 -4.99 10.73 5.10
N CYS A 37 -4.91 11.69 6.03
CA CYS A 37 -5.83 12.82 6.06
C CYS A 37 -5.74 13.57 4.73
N GLY A 38 -6.90 13.92 4.14
CA GLY A 38 -6.93 14.61 2.84
C GLY A 38 -6.56 13.73 1.65
N TYR A 39 -6.64 12.40 1.74
CA TYR A 39 -6.35 11.52 0.59
C TYR A 39 -7.24 11.82 -0.62
N ALA A 40 -8.48 12.28 -0.41
CA ALA A 40 -9.39 12.70 -1.47
C ALA A 40 -8.88 13.97 -2.17
N ASP A 41 -8.28 14.88 -1.40
CA ASP A 41 -7.76 16.17 -1.88
C ASP A 41 -6.44 16.04 -2.62
N LEU A 42 -5.66 14.98 -2.38
CA LEU A 42 -4.43 14.68 -3.12
C LEU A 42 -4.68 14.64 -4.63
N LYS A 43 -5.83 14.12 -5.08
CA LYS A 43 -6.18 14.09 -6.51
C LYS A 43 -6.32 15.50 -7.08
N ILE A 44 -6.96 16.40 -6.33
CA ILE A 44 -7.14 17.81 -6.71
C ILE A 44 -5.78 18.50 -6.78
N LEU A 45 -4.95 18.28 -5.76
CA LEU A 45 -3.59 18.82 -5.69
C LEU A 45 -2.74 18.37 -6.89
N ILE A 46 -2.71 17.08 -7.19
CA ILE A 46 -1.94 16.52 -8.32
C ILE A 46 -2.39 17.15 -9.64
N ASN A 47 -3.70 17.28 -9.87
CA ASN A 47 -4.20 17.89 -11.09
C ASN A 47 -3.74 19.34 -11.22
N ARG A 48 -3.84 20.14 -10.15
CA ARG A 48 -3.37 21.53 -10.14
C ARG A 48 -1.87 21.64 -10.41
N LEU A 49 -1.06 20.80 -9.75
CA LEU A 49 0.39 20.76 -9.96
C LEU A 49 0.76 20.39 -11.41
N ARG A 50 0.04 19.45 -12.03
CA ARG A 50 0.24 19.10 -13.45
C ARG A 50 -0.06 20.26 -14.39
N HIS A 51 -1.14 21.01 -14.15
CA HIS A 51 -1.45 22.18 -14.96
C HIS A 51 -0.40 23.28 -14.80
N ALA A 52 0.02 23.58 -13.57
CA ALA A 52 1.05 24.58 -13.30
C ALA A 52 2.40 24.22 -13.94
N THR A 53 2.82 22.96 -13.82
CA THR A 53 4.07 22.48 -14.47
C THR A 53 3.99 22.53 -15.99
N GLN A 54 2.82 22.25 -16.59
CA GLN A 54 2.64 22.39 -18.04
C GLN A 54 2.72 23.86 -18.50
N GLN A 55 2.21 24.80 -17.71
CA GLN A 55 2.34 26.23 -18.01
C GLN A 55 3.80 26.68 -17.94
N LEU A 56 4.54 26.26 -16.91
CA LEU A 56 5.97 26.57 -16.78
C LEU A 56 6.77 26.03 -17.98
N LYS A 57 6.48 24.80 -18.43
CA LYS A 57 7.13 24.22 -19.62
C LYS A 57 6.80 24.92 -20.94
N LYS A 58 5.68 25.64 -21.01
CA LYS A 58 5.30 26.43 -22.20
C LYS A 58 5.91 27.83 -22.17
N ALA A 59 6.28 28.31 -20.99
CA ALA A 59 6.87 29.63 -20.77
C ALA A 59 8.41 29.62 -20.85
N ALA A 60 9.02 28.44 -20.78
CA ALA A 60 10.43 28.18 -21.07
C ALA A 60 10.59 27.78 -22.54
#